data_AF-A0A023D3Q9-F1
#
_entry.id   AF-A0A023D3Q9-F1
#
_cell.length_a   1.000
_cell.length_b   1.000
_cell.length_c   1.000
_cell.angle_alpha   90.00
_cell.angle_beta   90.00
_cell.angle_gamma   90.00
#
_symmetry.space_group_name_H-M   'P 1'
#
loop_
_entity.id
_entity.type
_entity.pdbx_description
1 polymer ?
#
loop_
_entity_poly.entity_id
_entity_poly.type
_entity_poly.pdbx_seq_one_letter_code
_entity_poly.pdbx_strand_id
1 'polypeptide(L)'
;MELPSVTVDPRRIGRNCERAVVTAYQELREVGQPDYQAFAACTTLYRIHHPEASLNEARRLVSEWIDHHIVRGDQGATRGCDCD
;
A
#
# COMPACT_ATOMS: atom_id res chain seq x y z
N MET A 1 14.23 -16.93 -1.50
CA MET A 1 14.80 -15.57 -1.62
C MET A 1 13.93 -14.69 -0.73
N GLU A 2 14.31 -14.58 0.54
CA GLU A 2 13.59 -13.77 1.52
C GLU A 2 14.01 -12.32 1.30
N LEU A 3 13.07 -11.48 0.85
CA LEU A 3 13.30 -10.05 0.78
C LEU A 3 13.53 -9.55 2.21
N PRO A 4 14.57 -8.73 2.49
CA PRO A 4 14.77 -8.17 3.81
C PRO A 4 13.48 -7.46 4.24
N SER A 5 13.02 -7.73 5.46
CA SER A 5 11.83 -7.09 6.02
C SER A 5 12.13 -5.62 6.26
N VAL A 6 11.93 -4.80 5.22
CA VAL A 6 11.96 -3.34 5.33
C VAL A 6 10.69 -2.95 6.07
N THR A 7 10.82 -2.75 7.38
CA THR A 7 9.78 -2.16 8.21
C THR A 7 9.72 -0.65 7.94
N VAL A 8 8.83 -0.27 7.03
CA VAL A 8 8.45 1.14 6.80
C VAL A 8 7.74 1.66 8.04
N ASP A 9 8.11 2.85 8.51
CA ASP A 9 7.35 3.58 9.52
C ASP A 9 6.17 4.31 8.85
N PRO A 10 4.92 3.82 8.97
CA PRO A 10 3.79 4.38 8.24
C PRO A 10 3.43 5.78 8.74
N ARG A 11 3.92 6.22 9.91
CA ARG A 11 3.64 7.54 10.48
C ARG A 11 4.23 8.68 9.64
N ARG A 12 5.17 8.37 8.76
CA ARG A 12 5.79 9.33 7.82
C ARG A 12 4.96 9.55 6.55
N ILE A 13 3.99 8.67 6.30
CA ILE A 13 3.10 8.76 5.15
C ILE A 13 1.99 9.75 5.48
N GLY A 14 2.01 10.90 4.80
CA GLY A 14 1.06 11.99 5.05
C GLY A 14 -0.37 11.65 4.64
N ARG A 15 -0.56 10.91 3.54
CA ARG A 15 -1.91 10.55 3.04
C ARG A 15 -2.48 9.38 3.82
N ASN A 16 -3.69 9.55 4.36
CA ASN A 16 -4.32 8.56 5.23
C ASN A 16 -4.61 7.22 4.54
N CYS A 17 -5.14 7.27 3.32
CA CYS A 17 -5.44 6.07 2.53
C CYS A 17 -4.18 5.31 2.12
N GLU A 18 -3.11 6.03 1.76
CA GLU A 18 -1.80 5.46 1.44
C GLU A 18 -1.22 4.77 2.67
N ARG A 19 -1.24 5.47 3.82
CA ARG A 19 -0.78 4.93 5.09
C ARG A 19 -1.55 3.68 5.47
N ALA A 20 -2.88 3.67 5.35
CA ALA A 20 -3.71 2.51 5.65
C ALA A 20 -3.36 1.31 4.76
N VAL A 21 -3.17 1.54 3.45
CA VAL A 21 -2.76 0.50 2.50
C VAL A 21 -1.38 -0.07 2.84
N VAL A 22 -0.39 0.79 3.08
CA VAL A 22 0.99 0.37 3.36
C VAL A 22 1.06 -0.42 4.67
N THR A 23 0.41 0.08 5.73
CA THR A 23 0.32 -0.63 7.01
C THR A 23 -0.34 -2.01 6.82
N ALA A 24 -1.50 -2.07 6.18
CA ALA A 24 -2.21 -3.33 5.98
C ALA A 24 -1.39 -4.33 5.15
N TYR A 25 -0.67 -3.87 4.12
CA TYR A 25 0.18 -4.75 3.31
C TYR A 25 1.33 -5.34 4.12
N GLN A 26 1.96 -4.55 5.00
CA GLN A 26 3.00 -5.03 5.90
C GLN A 26 2.47 -6.07 6.87
N GLU A 27 1.39 -5.76 7.59
CA GLU A 27 0.78 -6.66 8.57
C GLU A 27 0.36 -7.99 7.92
N LEU A 28 -0.20 -7.95 6.71
CA LEU A 28 -0.56 -9.16 5.95
C LEU A 28 0.67 -10.01 5.63
N ARG A 29 1.79 -9.41 5.22
CA ARG A 29 3.04 -10.14 4.97
C ARG A 29 3.65 -10.69 6.25
N GLU A 30 3.60 -9.95 7.35
CA GLU A 30 4.10 -10.38 8.66
C GLU A 30 3.36 -11.62 9.18
N VAL A 31 2.05 -11.73 8.93
CA VAL A 31 1.27 -12.94 9.25
C VAL A 31 1.36 -14.05 8.19
N GLY A 32 2.22 -13.88 7.17
CA GLY A 32 2.52 -14.89 6.17
C GLY A 32 1.55 -14.95 4.99
N GLN A 33 0.75 -13.92 4.74
CA GLN A 33 -0.10 -13.87 3.54
C GLN A 33 0.75 -13.76 2.27
N PRO A 34 0.43 -14.51 1.20
CA PRO A 34 1.09 -14.36 -0.09
C PRO A 34 0.92 -12.94 -0.66
N ASP A 35 1.98 -12.39 -1.27
CA ASP A 35 2.01 -11.00 -1.77
C ASP A 35 0.83 -10.65 -2.70
N TYR A 36 0.41 -11.59 -3.57
CA TYR A 36 -0.75 -11.39 -4.45
C TYR A 36 -2.07 -11.24 -3.67
N GLN A 37 -2.26 -12.05 -2.63
CA GLN A 37 -3.46 -11.99 -1.78
C GLN A 37 -3.46 -10.71 -0.94
N ALA A 38 -2.30 -10.35 -0.38
CA ALA A 38 -2.13 -9.09 0.35
C ALA A 38 -2.41 -7.87 -0.55
N PHE A 39 -1.92 -7.89 -1.79
CA PHE A 39 -2.17 -6.84 -2.77
C PHE A 39 -3.66 -6.71 -3.13
N ALA A 40 -4.34 -7.84 -3.35
CA ALA A 40 -5.77 -7.85 -3.65
C ALA A 40 -6.62 -7.32 -2.47
N ALA A 41 -6.25 -7.68 -1.24
CA ALA A 41 -6.87 -7.14 -0.03
C ALA A 41 -6.67 -5.62 0.09
N CYS A 42 -5.45 -5.13 -0.14
CA CYS A 42 -5.14 -3.70 -0.11
C CYS A 42 -5.88 -2.91 -1.21
N THR A 43 -6.01 -3.48 -2.41
CA THR A 43 -6.82 -2.90 -3.49
C THR A 43 -8.29 -2.78 -3.07
N THR A 44 -8.81 -3.77 -2.35
CA THR A 44 -10.18 -3.76 -1.84
C THR A 44 -10.33 -2.73 -0.72
N LEU A 45 -9.39 -2.68 0.22
CA LEU A 45 -9.34 -1.69 1.30
C LEU A 45 -9.35 -0.25 0.74
N TYR A 46 -8.50 0.04 -0.25
CA TYR A 46 -8.48 1.35 -0.90
C TYR A 46 -9.85 1.75 -1.45
N ARG A 47 -10.56 0.82 -2.12
CA ARG A 47 -11.88 1.08 -2.70
C ARG A 47 -13.02 1.18 -1.69
N ILE A 48 -12.84 0.69 -0.46
CA ILE A 48 -13.80 0.94 0.62
C ILE A 48 -13.75 2.43 1.03
N HIS A 49 -12.56 3.02 1.00
CA HIS A 49 -12.36 4.46 1.25
C HIS A 49 -12.68 5.32 0.02
N HIS A 50 -12.39 4.82 -1.18
CA HIS A 50 -12.58 5.48 -2.47
C HIS A 50 -13.52 4.66 -3.37
N PRO A 51 -14.83 4.59 -3.06
CA PRO A 51 -15.79 3.84 -3.86
C PRO A 51 -15.91 4.36 -5.30
N GLU A 52 -15.58 5.63 -5.52
CA GLU A 52 -15.52 6.29 -6.83
C GLU A 52 -14.37 5.77 -7.72
N ALA A 53 -13.31 5.24 -7.12
CA ALA A 53 -12.14 4.80 -7.86
C ALA A 53 -12.43 3.50 -8.64
N SER A 54 -12.04 3.51 -9.91
CA SER A 54 -12.10 2.30 -10.73
C SER A 54 -11.14 1.23 -10.19
N LEU A 55 -11.42 -0.05 -10.48
CA LEU A 55 -10.52 -1.13 -10.05
C LEU A 55 -9.10 -0.99 -10.62
N ASN A 56 -8.98 -0.48 -11.85
CA ASN A 56 -7.68 -0.29 -12.49
C ASN A 56 -6.88 0.83 -11.84
N GLU A 57 -7.54 1.93 -11.49
CA GLU A 57 -6.93 3.05 -10.77
C GLU A 57 -6.48 2.62 -9.37
N ALA A 58 -7.34 1.91 -8.64
CA ALA A 58 -7.02 1.35 -7.32
C ALA A 58 -5.77 0.46 -7.38
N ARG A 59 -5.73 -0.50 -8.32
CA ARG A 59 -4.57 -1.37 -8.51
C ARG A 59 -3.30 -0.58 -8.81
N ARG A 60 -3.39 0.40 -9.71
CA ARG A 60 -2.25 1.24 -10.07
C ARG A 60 -1.70 1.99 -8.86
N LEU A 61 -2.55 2.69 -8.11
CA LEU A 61 -2.11 3.46 -6.94
C LEU A 61 -1.54 2.55 -5.85
N VAL A 62 -2.23 1.45 -5.52
CA VAL A 62 -1.76 0.49 -4.51
C VAL A 62 -0.42 -0.13 -4.92
N SER A 63 -0.23 -0.48 -6.21
CA SER A 63 1.04 -1.02 -6.70
C SER A 63 2.18 0.00 -6.55
N GLU A 64 1.95 1.26 -6.92
CA GLU A 64 2.96 2.32 -6.79
C GLU A 64 3.37 2.55 -5.33
N TRP A 65 2.41 2.52 -4.39
CA TRP A 65 2.71 2.71 -2.97
C TRP A 65 3.47 1.53 -2.37
N ILE A 66 3.09 0.29 -2.72
CA ILE A 66 3.81 -0.90 -2.27
C ILE A 66 5.22 -0.93 -2.85
N ASP A 67 5.38 -0.65 -4.14
CA ASP A 67 6.70 -0.58 -4.76
C ASP A 67 7.58 0.48 -4.09
N HIS A 68 7.06 1.68 -3.88
CA HIS A 68 7.81 2.77 -3.26
C HIS A 68 8.19 2.49 -1.80
N HIS A 69 7.23 2.16 -0.96
CA HIS A 69 7.46 2.02 0.47
C HIS A 69 8.06 0.67 0.82
N ILE A 70 7.53 -0.42 0.27
CA ILE A 70 7.86 -1.78 0.71
C ILE A 70 9.03 -2.36 -0.08
N VAL A 71 9.03 -2.18 -1.41
CA VAL A 71 10.06 -2.78 -2.27
C VAL A 71 11.31 -1.90 -2.29
N ARG A 72 11.17 -0.58 -2.54
CA ARG A 72 12.29 0.37 -2.57
C ARG A 72 12.69 0.88 -1.18
N GLY A 73 11.76 0.94 -0.23
CA GLY A 73 12.02 1.52 1.09
C GLY A 73 12.10 3.05 1.11
N ASP A 74 11.63 3.70 0.04
CA ASP A 74 11.74 5.15 -0.14
C ASP A 74 10.87 5.90 0.88
N GLN A 75 11.38 7.03 1.36
CA GLN A 75 10.71 7.87 2.38
C GLN A 75 10.11 9.15 1.79
N GLY A 76 10.26 9.34 0.47
CA GLY A 76 9.76 10.51 -0.24
C GLY A 76 8.24 10.45 -0.51
N ALA A 77 7.70 11.54 -1.03
CA ALA A 77 6.31 11.57 -1.49
C ALA A 77 6.11 10.64 -2.70
N THR A 78 4.97 9.94 -2.72
CA THR A 78 4.52 9.12 -3.85
C THR A 78 3.44 9.85 -4.65
N ARG A 79 3.21 9.40 -5.89
CA ARG A 79 1.99 9.75 -6.63
C ARG A 79 0.78 9.18 -5.89
N GLY A 80 -0.31 9.94 -5.82
CA GLY A 80 -1.41 9.68 -4.91
C GLY A 80 -2.80 9.97 -5.47
N CYS A 81 -3.82 9.71 -4.65
CA CYS A 81 -5.13 10.33 -4.85
C CYS A 81 -5.12 11.78 -4.37
N ASP A 82 -6.03 12.58 -4.91
CA ASP A 82 -6.31 13.97 -4.52
C ASP A 82 -7.28 14.04 -3.33
N CYS A 83 -7.08 13.12 -2.38
CA CYS A 83 -7.89 12.90 -1.19
C CYS A 83 -7.30 13.66 0.00
N ASP A 84 -8.17 14.29 0.82
CA ASP A 84 -7.78 15.13 1.98
C ASP A 84 -7.13 14.35 3.14
#